data_AF-A0A034WQR0-F1
#
_entry.id   AF-A0A034WQR0-F1
#
_cell.length_a   1.000
_cell.length_b   1.000
_cell.length_c   1.000
_cell.angle_alpha   90.00
_cell.angle_beta   90.00
_cell.angle_gamma   90.00
#
_symmetry.space_group_name_H-M   'P 1'
#
loop_
_entity.id
_entity.type
_entity.pdbx_description
1 polymer ?
#
loop_
_entity_poly.entity_id
_entity_poly.type
_entity_poly.pdbx_seq_one_letter_code
_entity_poly.pdbx_strand_id
1 'polypeptide(L)'
;MMSNKLFCWSLAFVAVCLALCLSTSEAAPFPRYQGGGYYNELEEVPDDILMELMARFGQTIMRARNDLENSKRTVDFGLARGYSGTQEAKHRMGLAAANFPGGPGRRRRSETEV
;
A
#
# COMPACT_ATOMS: atom_id res chain seq x y z
N MET A 1 -51.42 11.14 5.07
CA MET A 1 -50.91 11.34 3.68
C MET A 1 -49.92 12.50 3.52
N MET A 2 -49.69 13.38 4.51
CA MET A 2 -48.67 14.45 4.44
C MET A 2 -47.24 13.97 4.74
N SER A 3 -47.06 12.92 5.55
CA SER A 3 -45.74 12.41 5.94
C SER A 3 -44.91 11.89 4.77
N ASN A 4 -45.53 11.23 3.78
CA ASN A 4 -44.79 10.69 2.63
C ASN A 4 -44.34 11.80 1.69
N LYS A 5 -45.12 12.89 1.57
CA LYS A 5 -44.74 14.06 0.77
C LYS A 5 -43.57 14.80 1.43
N LEU A 6 -43.63 14.99 2.74
CA LEU A 6 -42.53 15.59 3.52
C LEU A 6 -41.25 14.73 3.46
N PHE A 7 -41.39 13.41 3.54
CA PHE A 7 -40.27 12.48 3.38
C PHE A 7 -39.66 12.55 1.97
N CYS A 8 -40.48 12.56 0.91
CA CYS A 8 -39.99 12.73 -0.46
C CYS A 8 -39.29 14.08 -0.67
N TRP A 9 -39.79 15.16 -0.06
CA TRP A 9 -39.16 16.47 -0.13
C TRP A 9 -37.81 16.51 0.60
N SER A 10 -37.70 15.86 1.77
CA SER A 10 -36.42 15.72 2.46
C SER A 10 -35.41 14.90 1.66
N LEU A 11 -35.84 13.82 1.00
CA LEU A 11 -34.97 12.99 0.17
C LEU A 11 -34.48 13.76 -1.06
N ALA A 12 -35.36 14.53 -1.71
CA ALA A 12 -35.00 15.39 -2.83
C ALA A 12 -34.01 16.48 -2.42
N PHE A 13 -34.20 17.10 -1.25
CA PHE A 13 -33.28 18.11 -0.72
C PHE A 13 -31.87 17.53 -0.48
N VAL A 14 -31.79 16.36 0.16
CA VAL A 14 -30.51 15.68 0.39
C VAL A 14 -29.82 15.31 -0.94
N ALA A 15 -30.56 14.83 -1.93
CA ALA A 15 -30.02 14.52 -3.25
C ALA A 15 -29.46 15.76 -3.97
N VAL A 16 -30.13 16.91 -3.86
CA VAL A 16 -29.65 18.19 -4.42
C VAL A 16 -28.39 18.66 -3.71
N CYS A 17 -28.33 18.60 -2.38
CA CYS A 17 -27.11 18.93 -1.64
C CYS A 17 -25.93 18.03 -2.04
N LEU A 18 -26.17 16.74 -2.21
CA LEU A 18 -25.14 15.79 -2.66
C LEU A 18 -24.64 16.12 -4.07
N ALA A 19 -25.52 16.47 -5.00
CA ALA A 19 -25.16 16.89 -6.35
C ALA A 19 -24.31 18.19 -6.36
N LEU A 20 -24.62 19.13 -5.47
CA LEU A 20 -23.84 20.36 -5.31
C LEU A 20 -22.44 20.07 -4.74
N CYS A 21 -22.31 19.17 -3.76
CA CYS A 21 -21.01 18.76 -3.22
C CYS A 21 -20.15 17.98 -4.23
N LEU A 22 -20.76 17.21 -5.13
CA LEU A 22 -20.04 16.53 -6.22
C LEU A 22 -19.55 17.52 -7.29
N SER A 23 -20.31 18.60 -7.51
CA SER A 23 -19.94 19.67 -8.45
C SER A 23 -18.77 20.51 -7.93
N THR A 24 -18.56 20.57 -6.61
CA THR A 24 -17.32 21.08 -6.00
C THR A 24 -16.24 20.00 -6.00
N SER A 25 -15.95 19.48 -7.19
CA SER A 25 -14.70 18.76 -7.41
C SER A 25 -13.59 19.80 -7.46
N GLU A 26 -13.00 20.12 -6.31
CA GLU A 26 -11.73 20.84 -6.23
C GLU A 26 -10.70 19.99 -7.01
N ALA A 27 -10.50 20.32 -8.28
CA ALA A 27 -9.35 19.82 -9.02
C ALA A 27 -8.11 20.28 -8.25
N ALA A 28 -7.27 19.34 -7.83
CA ALA A 28 -6.01 19.65 -7.18
C ALA A 28 -5.32 20.77 -7.98
N PRO A 29 -4.79 21.82 -7.32
CA PRO A 29 -4.18 22.92 -8.02
C PRO A 29 -3.05 22.37 -8.90
N PHE A 30 -3.26 22.37 -10.21
CA PHE A 30 -2.17 22.18 -11.15
C PHE A 30 -1.16 23.30 -10.85
N PRO A 31 0.13 22.97 -10.60
CA PRO A 31 1.13 23.99 -10.42
C PRO A 31 1.12 24.84 -11.67
N ARG A 32 0.61 26.07 -11.54
CA ARG A 32 0.71 27.09 -12.59
C ARG A 32 2.18 27.46 -12.68
N TYR A 33 2.94 26.68 -13.44
CA TYR A 33 4.17 27.18 -14.02
C TYR A 33 3.77 28.34 -14.92
N GLN A 34 3.97 29.51 -14.35
CA GLN A 34 3.82 30.82 -14.92
C GLN A 34 4.64 30.93 -16.21
N GLY A 35 3.96 31.10 -17.34
CA GLY A 35 4.50 31.83 -18.49
C GLY A 35 5.31 31.03 -19.52
N GLY A 36 4.68 30.75 -20.67
CA GLY A 36 5.28 31.06 -21.97
C GLY A 36 6.49 30.27 -22.48
N GLY A 37 6.93 29.19 -21.84
CA GLY A 37 8.14 28.45 -22.27
C GLY A 37 7.90 27.10 -22.95
N TYR A 38 6.71 26.50 -22.82
CA TYR A 38 6.52 25.05 -23.05
C TYR A 38 6.72 24.57 -24.51
N TYR A 39 6.86 25.48 -25.47
CA TYR A 39 7.17 25.15 -26.86
C TYR A 39 8.51 25.69 -27.37
N ASN A 40 9.27 26.43 -26.54
CA ASN A 40 10.60 26.93 -26.91
C ASN A 40 11.75 26.05 -26.40
N GLU A 41 11.46 25.04 -25.59
CA GLU A 41 12.47 24.17 -24.96
C GLU A 41 12.43 22.75 -25.55
N LEU A 42 12.25 22.64 -26.88
CA LEU A 42 12.88 21.56 -27.64
C LEU A 42 14.35 21.96 -27.93
N GLU A 43 14.99 22.64 -26.99
CA GLU A 43 16.42 22.85 -27.00
C GLU A 43 17.02 21.46 -26.83
N GLU A 44 17.64 21.01 -27.92
CA GLU A 44 18.31 19.73 -28.09
C GLU A 44 19.09 19.39 -26.82
N VAL A 45 18.52 18.48 -25.99
CA VAL A 45 19.17 18.04 -24.76
C VAL A 45 20.55 17.52 -25.16
N PRO A 46 21.66 18.11 -24.66
CA PRO A 46 22.99 17.72 -25.09
C PRO A 46 23.19 16.23 -24.85
N ASP A 47 23.64 15.49 -25.88
CA ASP A 47 23.82 14.04 -25.83
C ASP A 47 24.73 13.61 -24.67
N ASP A 48 25.67 14.46 -24.26
CA ASP A 48 26.56 14.22 -23.12
C ASP A 48 25.79 14.11 -21.79
N ILE A 49 24.77 14.95 -21.60
CA ILE A 49 23.93 14.96 -20.40
C ILE A 49 23.02 13.73 -20.41
N LEU A 50 22.46 13.39 -21.57
CA LEU A 50 21.65 12.19 -21.73
C LEU A 50 22.47 10.91 -21.48
N MET A 51 23.69 10.86 -22.00
CA MET A 51 24.64 9.78 -21.77
C MET A 51 25.00 9.64 -20.29
N GLU A 52 25.29 10.76 -19.61
CA GLU A 52 25.56 10.76 -18.17
C GLU A 52 24.35 10.27 -17.36
N LEU A 53 23.14 10.71 -17.72
CA LEU A 53 21.91 10.28 -17.07
C LEU A 53 21.65 8.78 -17.28
N MET A 54 21.82 8.28 -18.52
CA MET A 54 21.71 6.86 -18.85
C MET A 54 22.73 6.03 -18.07
N ALA A 55 23.98 6.49 -17.98
CA ALA A 55 25.04 5.81 -17.23
C ALA A 55 24.72 5.74 -15.72
N ARG A 56 24.29 6.86 -15.11
CA ARG A 56 23.88 6.91 -13.70
C ARG A 56 22.68 6.01 -13.43
N PHE A 57 21.70 6.00 -14.33
CA PHE A 57 20.52 5.15 -14.19
C PHE A 57 20.85 3.67 -14.35
N GLY A 58 21.68 3.30 -15.34
CA GLY A 58 22.16 1.94 -15.54
C GLY A 58 22.94 1.42 -14.33
N GLN A 59 23.82 2.22 -13.75
CA GLN A 59 24.55 1.85 -12.54
C GLN A 59 23.63 1.66 -11.32
N THR A 60 22.61 2.51 -11.17
CA THR A 60 21.65 2.42 -10.06
C THR A 60 20.80 1.16 -10.17
N ILE A 61 20.31 0.84 -11.37
CA ILE A 61 19.55 -0.39 -11.64
C ILE A 61 20.41 -1.63 -11.38
N MET A 62 21.66 -1.64 -11.85
CA MET A 62 22.54 -2.79 -11.67
C MET A 62 22.88 -3.05 -10.21
N ARG A 63 23.07 -1.99 -9.41
CA ARG A 63 23.24 -2.12 -7.95
C ARG A 63 21.98 -2.66 -7.28
N ALA A 64 20.82 -2.06 -7.55
CA ALA A 64 19.54 -2.50 -6.99
C ALA A 64 19.19 -3.94 -7.37
N ARG A 65 19.54 -4.38 -8.59
CA ARG A 65 19.37 -5.76 -9.05
C ARG A 65 20.25 -6.72 -8.25
N ASN A 66 21.52 -6.41 -8.04
CA ASN A 66 22.42 -7.25 -7.25
C ASN A 66 21.95 -7.37 -5.79
N ASP A 67 21.47 -6.29 -5.19
CA ASP A 67 20.93 -6.30 -3.83
C ASP A 67 19.65 -7.16 -3.74
N LEU A 68 18.77 -7.09 -4.75
CA LEU A 68 17.57 -7.91 -4.83
C LEU A 68 17.89 -9.41 -5.06
N GLU A 69 18.90 -9.71 -5.88
CA GLU A 69 19.35 -11.08 -6.14
C GLU A 69 19.94 -11.72 -4.87
N ASN A 70 20.64 -10.93 -4.04
CA ASN A 70 21.14 -11.35 -2.74
C ASN A 70 20.02 -11.48 -1.69
N SER A 71 19.04 -10.58 -1.71
CA SER A 71 17.88 -10.64 -0.80
C SER A 71 16.97 -11.86 -1.02
N LYS A 72 17.04 -12.50 -2.20
CA LYS A 72 16.26 -13.72 -2.49
C LYS A 72 16.87 -15.00 -1.88
N ARG A 73 18.06 -14.93 -1.29
CA ARG A 73 18.73 -16.06 -0.64
C ARG A 73 18.83 -15.82 0.86
N THR A 74 18.02 -16.61 1.56
CA THR A 74 18.10 -16.90 3.00
C THR A 74 17.40 -15.89 3.91
N VAL A 75 16.08 -16.04 4.05
CA VAL A 75 15.61 -16.16 5.42
C VAL A 75 16.06 -17.55 5.87
N ASP A 76 17.22 -17.63 6.53
CA ASP A 76 17.74 -18.89 7.06
C ASP A 76 16.76 -19.37 8.13
N PHE A 77 15.93 -20.35 7.78
CA PHE A 77 14.88 -20.88 8.64
C PHE A 77 15.44 -21.73 9.82
N GLY A 78 16.65 -21.42 10.29
CA GLY A 78 17.37 -22.21 11.28
C GLY A 78 17.66 -23.65 10.83
N LEU A 79 17.43 -23.98 9.55
CA LEU A 79 17.58 -25.30 8.96
C LEU A 79 19.01 -25.81 9.08
N ALA A 80 19.98 -24.91 8.91
CA ALA A 80 21.40 -25.21 9.07
C ALA A 80 21.79 -25.47 10.54
N ARG A 81 20.96 -25.07 11.51
CA ARG A 81 21.19 -25.23 12.96
C ARG A 81 20.49 -26.47 13.54
N GLY A 82 19.94 -27.34 12.68
CA GLY A 82 19.27 -28.58 13.10
C GLY A 82 17.79 -28.43 13.45
N TYR A 83 17.19 -27.26 13.23
CA TYR A 83 15.75 -27.08 13.35
C TYR A 83 15.03 -27.54 12.08
N SER A 84 13.91 -28.25 12.23
CA SER A 84 13.11 -28.68 11.08
C SER A 84 12.38 -27.49 10.45
N GLY A 85 12.44 -27.35 9.12
CA GLY A 85 11.83 -26.21 8.41
C GLY A 85 10.33 -26.12 8.61
N THR A 86 9.68 -27.26 8.79
CA THR A 86 8.26 -27.34 9.13
C THR A 86 7.95 -26.76 10.50
N GLN A 87 8.86 -26.86 11.47
CA GLN A 87 8.69 -26.26 12.81
C GLN A 87 8.89 -24.75 12.75
N GLU A 88 9.93 -24.29 12.06
CA GLU A 88 10.20 -22.86 11.96
C GLU A 88 9.14 -22.13 11.12
N ALA A 89 8.62 -22.78 10.08
CA ALA A 89 7.46 -22.32 9.32
C ALA A 89 6.20 -22.23 10.19
N LYS A 90 5.89 -23.26 10.99
CA LYS A 90 4.76 -23.22 11.95
C LYS A 90 4.92 -22.11 12.99
N HIS A 91 6.16 -21.85 13.44
CA HIS A 91 6.46 -20.77 14.37
C HIS A 91 6.23 -19.39 13.72
N ARG A 92 6.79 -19.13 12.53
CA ARG A 92 6.57 -17.87 11.80
C ARG A 92 5.12 -17.64 11.37
N MET A 93 4.39 -18.70 11.05
CA MET A 93 2.94 -18.62 10.76
C MET A 93 2.10 -18.38 12.04
N GLY A 94 2.73 -18.35 13.23
CA GLY A 94 2.02 -18.16 14.49
C GLY A 94 1.17 -19.35 14.93
N LEU A 95 1.28 -20.49 14.24
CA LEU A 95 0.52 -21.71 14.55
C LEU A 95 0.92 -22.29 15.92
N ALA A 96 2.18 -22.12 16.33
CA ALA A 96 2.62 -22.53 17.65
C ALA A 96 1.92 -21.73 18.77
N ALA A 97 1.78 -20.41 18.57
CA ALA A 97 1.08 -19.54 19.51
C ALA A 97 -0.45 -19.79 19.51
N ALA A 98 -1.04 -20.07 18.35
CA ALA A 98 -2.45 -20.40 18.23
C ALA A 98 -2.82 -21.77 18.85
N ASN A 99 -1.93 -22.76 18.76
CA ASN A 99 -2.13 -24.09 19.34
C ASN A 99 -1.78 -24.17 20.83
N PHE A 100 -1.20 -23.11 21.40
CA PHE A 100 -0.88 -23.05 22.82
C PHE A 100 -2.18 -23.15 23.66
N PRO A 101 -2.20 -23.92 24.77
CA PRO A 101 -3.40 -24.08 25.61
C PRO A 101 -4.00 -22.77 26.14
N GLY A 102 -3.18 -21.72 26.26
CA GLY A 102 -3.60 -20.34 26.59
C GLY A 102 -3.54 -19.37 25.40
N GLY A 103 -3.48 -19.88 24.17
CA GLY A 103 -3.35 -19.10 22.94
C GLY A 103 -4.59 -18.23 22.67
N PRO A 104 -4.42 -17.13 21.92
CA PRO A 104 -5.51 -16.20 21.60
C PRO A 104 -6.66 -16.93 20.88
N GLY A 105 -7.90 -16.69 21.33
CA GLY A 105 -9.11 -17.32 20.77
C GLY A 105 -9.58 -18.58 21.49
N ARG A 106 -8.80 -19.17 22.40
CA ARG A 106 -9.20 -20.35 23.18
C ARG A 106 -9.93 -19.93 24.46
N ARG A 107 -11.21 -20.26 24.59
CA ARG A 107 -12.00 -20.04 25.82
C ARG A 107 -11.41 -20.88 26.94
N ARG A 108 -11.04 -20.25 28.07
CA ARG A 108 -10.65 -20.97 29.29
C ARG A 108 -11.85 -21.83 29.70
N ARG A 109 -11.66 -23.13 29.89
CA ARG A 109 -12.70 -23.97 30.51
C ARG A 109 -12.89 -23.41 31.91
N SER A 110 -14.09 -22.96 32.24
CA SER A 110 -14.44 -22.63 33.61
C SER A 110 -14.18 -23.88 34.46
N GLU A 111 -13.33 -23.75 35.47
CA GLU A 111 -13.19 -24.77 36.50
C GLU A 111 -14.54 -24.86 37.21
N THR A 112 -15.37 -25.82 36.81
CA THR A 112 -16.52 -26.22 37.62
C THR A 112 -15.94 -27.05 38.76
N GLU A 113 -15.91 -26.45 39.94
CA GLU A 113 -15.70 -27.12 41.23
C GLU A 113 -16.59 -28.37 41.33
N VAL A 114 -16.01 -29.42 41.91
CA VAL A 114 -16.63 -30.72 42.22
C VAL A 114 -17.65 -30.56 43.34
#